data_AF-A0A960N1Z7-F1
#
_entry.id   AF-A0A960N1Z7-F1
#
_cell.length_a   1.000
_cell.length_b   1.000
_cell.length_c   1.000
_cell.angle_alpha   90.00
_cell.angle_beta   90.00
_cell.angle_gamma   90.00
#
_symmetry.space_group_name_H-M   'P 1'
#
loop_
_entity.id
_entity.type
_entity.pdbx_description
1 polymer ?
#
loop_
_entity_poly.entity_id
_entity_poly.type
_entity_poly.pdbx_seq_one_letter_code
_entity_poly.pdbx_strand_id
1 'polypeptide(L)'
;MQNDNDRESRDRQNNGGGEGGFNWKGIVLLSIALGLIGLALYTRGNAGGSDEIPYQKFKELAVAKKIVVDEKSLPPKYLQLVQRDNSKKIYIAGWYEVENPAKNKGQKYARFRTPVILEFAKEDLDETLKKANLTFYEQDTEEAEGWMTILSFYLPFLLLIFLLYLLFRHQIR
;
A
#
# COMPACT_ATOMS: atom_id res chain seq x y z
N MET A 1 1.98 1.89 -85.96
CA MET A 1 3.12 2.23 -85.10
C MET A 1 2.61 2.21 -83.66
N GLN A 2 3.01 1.20 -82.91
CA GLN A 2 2.70 1.02 -81.48
C GLN A 2 3.67 1.87 -80.65
N ASN A 3 3.15 2.61 -79.69
CA ASN A 3 3.46 2.42 -78.27
C ASN A 3 2.85 3.57 -77.46
N ASP A 4 1.72 3.26 -76.82
CA ASP A 4 1.32 3.85 -75.56
C ASP A 4 2.37 3.46 -74.50
N ASN A 5 2.87 4.44 -73.74
CA ASN A 5 3.60 4.20 -72.50
C ASN A 5 3.60 5.48 -71.65
N ASP A 6 2.46 5.68 -71.00
CA ASP A 6 2.28 6.03 -69.59
C ASP A 6 3.53 6.50 -68.83
N ARG A 7 3.51 7.77 -68.42
CA ARG A 7 4.31 8.29 -67.30
C ARG A 7 3.42 9.08 -66.35
N GLU A 8 2.50 8.38 -65.74
CA GLU A 8 1.90 8.79 -64.48
C GLU A 8 2.53 7.99 -63.32
N SER A 9 2.55 8.62 -62.14
CA SER A 9 2.73 7.98 -60.84
C SER A 9 4.15 7.56 -60.43
N ARG A 10 4.85 8.48 -59.76
CA ARG A 10 5.72 8.11 -58.62
C ARG A 10 5.48 9.05 -57.43
N ASP A 11 4.22 9.09 -56.98
CA ASP A 11 3.97 9.19 -55.56
C ASP A 11 4.62 7.96 -54.91
N ARG A 12 5.79 8.15 -54.32
CA ARG A 12 6.35 7.18 -53.37
C ARG A 12 5.60 7.33 -52.05
N GLN A 13 4.34 6.94 -52.10
CA GLN A 13 3.62 6.44 -50.95
C GLN A 13 4.30 5.12 -50.56
N ASN A 14 5.32 5.19 -49.71
CA ASN A 14 5.83 3.99 -49.05
C ASN A 14 4.90 3.65 -47.88
N ASN A 15 3.66 3.34 -48.23
CA ASN A 15 2.71 2.63 -47.40
C ASN A 15 3.08 1.14 -47.49
N GLY A 16 4.11 0.75 -46.74
CA GLY A 16 4.49 -0.64 -46.56
C GLY A 16 3.55 -1.30 -45.55
N GLY A 17 2.44 -1.84 -46.04
CA GLY A 17 1.66 -2.84 -45.31
C GLY A 17 2.37 -4.19 -45.37
N GLY A 18 2.51 -4.84 -44.21
CA GLY A 18 2.88 -6.26 -44.11
C GLY A 18 4.00 -6.55 -43.11
N GLU A 19 3.61 -7.20 -42.00
CA GLU A 19 4.45 -8.01 -41.11
C GLU A 19 5.39 -7.30 -40.11
N GLY A 20 5.05 -7.39 -38.83
CA GLY A 20 6.04 -7.43 -37.74
C GLY A 20 6.86 -6.16 -37.47
N GLY A 21 6.36 -4.98 -37.80
CA GLY A 21 6.99 -3.73 -37.37
C GLY A 21 7.16 -3.69 -35.85
N PHE A 22 8.40 -3.50 -35.39
CA PHE A 22 8.75 -3.46 -33.97
C PHE A 22 7.74 -2.63 -33.18
N ASN A 23 6.98 -3.29 -32.30
CA ASN A 23 5.90 -2.69 -31.51
C ASN A 23 6.48 -1.81 -30.39
N TRP A 24 7.18 -0.73 -30.75
CA TRP A 24 7.80 0.19 -29.80
C TRP A 24 6.77 0.78 -28.83
N LYS A 25 5.52 0.97 -29.29
CA LYS A 25 4.37 1.33 -28.44
C LYS A 25 4.13 0.31 -27.33
N GLY A 26 4.26 -0.99 -27.62
CA GLY A 26 4.14 -2.07 -26.64
C GLY A 26 5.26 -2.04 -25.60
N ILE A 27 6.48 -1.68 -26.00
CA ILE A 27 7.63 -1.56 -25.09
C ILE A 27 7.48 -0.33 -24.19
N VAL A 28 6.98 0.79 -24.72
CA VAL A 28 6.67 1.99 -23.93
C VAL A 28 5.60 1.65 -22.88
N LEU A 29 4.54 0.95 -23.29
CA LEU A 29 3.48 0.50 -22.39
C LEU A 29 3.98 -0.47 -21.31
N LEU A 30 4.80 -1.45 -21.67
CA LEU A 30 5.42 -2.38 -20.73
C LEU A 30 6.31 -1.64 -19.72
N SER A 31 7.10 -0.67 -20.19
CA SER A 31 7.97 0.15 -19.33
C SER A 31 7.15 0.98 -18.34
N ILE A 32 6.03 1.56 -18.76
CA ILE A 32 5.12 2.29 -17.87
C ILE A 32 4.51 1.35 -16.82
N ALA A 33 4.04 0.17 -17.22
CA ALA A 33 3.47 -0.81 -16.30
C ALA A 33 4.50 -1.28 -15.25
N LEU A 34 5.72 -1.62 -15.68
CA LEU A 34 6.81 -2.00 -14.79
C LEU A 34 7.21 -0.84 -13.86
N GLY A 35 7.20 0.40 -14.36
CA GLY A 35 7.44 1.61 -13.56
C GLY A 35 6.39 1.80 -12.46
N LEU A 36 5.10 1.62 -12.78
CA LEU A 36 4.01 1.70 -11.80
C LEU A 36 4.09 0.58 -10.76
N ILE A 37 4.40 -0.65 -11.17
CA ILE A 37 4.59 -1.79 -10.25
C ILE A 37 5.80 -1.52 -9.35
N GLY A 38 6.92 -1.06 -9.91
CA GLY A 38 8.12 -0.70 -9.14
C GLY A 38 7.85 0.40 -8.12
N LEU A 39 7.12 1.44 -8.52
CA LEU A 39 6.70 2.53 -7.63
C LEU A 39 5.79 2.03 -6.50
N ALA A 40 4.84 1.14 -6.81
CA ALA A 40 3.93 0.56 -5.83
C ALA A 40 4.66 -0.34 -4.81
N LEU A 41 5.64 -1.13 -5.26
CA LEU A 41 6.47 -1.93 -4.34
C LEU A 41 7.38 -1.05 -3.48
N TYR A 42 7.92 0.02 -4.06
CA TYR A 42 8.74 0.99 -3.33
C TYR A 42 7.95 1.70 -2.22
N THR A 43 6.70 2.11 -2.49
CA THR A 43 5.85 2.74 -1.47
C THR A 43 5.40 1.76 -0.38
N ARG A 44 5.19 0.48 -0.72
CA ARG A 44 4.81 -0.56 0.25
C ARG A 44 5.92 -0.89 1.25
N GLY A 45 7.18 -0.87 0.83
CA GLY A 45 8.34 -1.09 1.71
C GLY A 45 8.54 0.02 2.76
N ASN A 46 7.87 1.17 2.60
CA ASN A 46 7.91 2.28 3.53
C ASN A 46 6.73 2.31 4.51
N ALA A 47 5.81 1.32 4.44
CA ALA A 47 4.78 1.12 5.45
C ALA A 47 5.47 0.66 6.74
N GLY A 48 5.67 1.61 7.66
CA GLY A 48 6.39 1.41 8.92
C GLY A 48 5.98 0.13 9.62
N GLY A 49 6.93 -0.81 9.71
CA GLY A 49 6.81 -1.97 10.58
C GLY A 49 6.54 -1.51 12.01
N SER A 50 5.65 -2.22 12.70
CA SER A 50 5.43 -1.98 14.13
C SER A 50 6.55 -2.63 14.92
N ASP A 51 7.21 -1.88 15.80
CA ASP A 51 8.18 -2.46 16.72
C ASP A 51 7.44 -3.27 17.79
N GLU A 52 7.85 -4.52 18.00
CA GLU A 52 7.33 -5.31 19.12
C GLU A 52 8.03 -4.86 20.40
N ILE A 53 7.27 -4.24 21.32
CA ILE A 53 7.78 -3.76 22.60
C ILE A 53 7.26 -4.62 23.76
N PRO A 54 8.05 -4.81 24.83
CA PRO A 54 7.58 -5.50 26.02
C PRO A 54 6.45 -4.75 26.74
N TYR A 55 5.60 -5.49 27.44
CA TYR A 55 4.48 -4.90 28.20
C TYR A 55 4.91 -3.86 29.23
N GLN A 56 6.04 -4.09 29.91
CA GLN A 56 6.61 -3.11 30.83
C GLN A 56 6.94 -1.78 30.14
N LYS A 57 7.46 -1.84 28.90
CA LYS A 57 7.80 -0.64 28.13
C LYS A 57 6.56 0.12 27.72
N PHE A 58 5.48 -0.59 27.35
CA PHE A 58 4.19 0.03 27.10
C PHE A 58 3.69 0.79 28.32
N LYS A 59 3.77 0.21 29.53
CA LYS A 59 3.36 0.89 30.77
C LYS A 59 4.16 2.16 31.03
N GLU A 60 5.48 2.11 30.84
CA GLU A 60 6.33 3.31 30.95
C GLU A 60 5.88 4.40 29.98
N LEU A 61 5.59 4.06 28.73
CA LEU A 61 5.14 5.02 27.71
C LEU A 61 3.74 5.58 28.03
N ALA A 62 2.84 4.76 28.55
CA ALA A 62 1.50 5.17 28.96
C ALA A 62 1.56 6.16 30.13
N VAL A 63 2.32 5.82 31.19
CA VAL A 63 2.52 6.68 32.36
C VAL A 63 3.22 7.98 31.99
N ALA A 64 4.21 7.91 31.09
CA ALA A 64 4.90 9.08 30.57
C ALA A 64 4.07 9.93 29.58
N LYS A 65 2.82 9.53 29.29
CA LYS A 65 1.91 10.19 28.33
C LYS A 65 2.52 10.33 26.93
N LYS A 66 3.39 9.39 26.54
CA LYS A 66 4.04 9.35 25.22
C LYS A 66 3.22 8.59 24.17
N ILE A 67 2.15 7.90 24.58
CA ILE A 67 1.22 7.24 23.67
C ILE A 67 0.32 8.29 23.01
N VAL A 68 0.21 8.23 21.69
CA VAL A 68 -0.50 9.21 20.87
C VAL A 68 -1.76 8.59 20.32
N VAL A 69 -2.90 9.21 20.65
CA VAL A 69 -4.22 8.91 20.08
C VAL A 69 -4.73 10.17 19.40
N ASP A 70 -4.95 10.08 18.09
CA ASP A 70 -5.39 11.19 17.24
C ASP A 70 -6.22 10.66 16.07
N GLU A 71 -7.54 10.71 16.23
CA GLU A 71 -8.52 10.26 15.25
C GLU A 71 -8.56 11.15 13.99
N LYS A 72 -8.13 12.41 14.11
CA LYS A 72 -8.20 13.39 13.03
C LYS A 72 -6.95 13.38 12.14
N SER A 73 -5.89 12.69 12.58
CA SER A 73 -4.68 12.53 11.77
C SER A 73 -4.91 11.63 10.55
N LEU A 74 -4.16 11.87 9.47
CA LEU A 74 -4.17 11.08 8.25
C LEU A 74 -2.78 10.46 8.06
N PRO A 75 -2.59 9.13 8.29
CA PRO A 75 -3.57 8.15 8.78
C PRO A 75 -3.90 8.32 10.26
N PRO A 76 -5.08 7.87 10.72
CA PRO A 76 -5.50 8.03 12.11
C PRO A 76 -4.65 7.17 13.05
N LYS A 77 -4.45 7.68 14.28
CA LYS A 77 -3.66 7.04 15.32
C LYS A 77 -4.57 6.58 16.43
N TYR A 78 -4.86 5.29 16.46
CA TYR A 78 -5.65 4.66 17.50
C TYR A 78 -4.78 3.83 18.43
N LEU A 79 -5.28 3.61 19.65
CA LEU A 79 -4.82 2.53 20.52
C LEU A 79 -5.82 1.37 20.39
N GLN A 80 -5.36 0.19 19.99
CA GLN A 80 -6.23 -0.91 19.59
C GLN A 80 -5.79 -2.23 20.24
N LEU A 81 -6.75 -3.12 20.45
CA LEU A 81 -6.49 -4.53 20.72
C LEU A 81 -6.62 -5.30 19.41
N VAL A 82 -5.53 -5.89 18.96
CA VAL A 82 -5.45 -6.63 17.69
C VAL A 82 -5.20 -8.09 18.00
N GLN A 83 -6.09 -8.96 17.53
CA GLN A 83 -5.88 -10.39 17.53
C GLN A 83 -5.39 -10.80 16.13
N ARG A 84 -4.29 -11.56 16.06
CA ARG A 84 -3.83 -12.08 14.77
C ARG A 84 -4.67 -13.32 14.43
N ASP A 85 -5.26 -13.36 13.25
CA ASP A 85 -6.15 -14.43 12.80
C ASP A 85 -5.63 -15.83 13.13
N ASN A 86 -6.52 -16.64 13.70
CA ASN A 86 -6.27 -18.02 14.14
C ASN A 86 -5.25 -18.18 15.29
N SER A 87 -4.76 -17.08 15.89
CA SER A 87 -3.92 -17.10 17.09
C SER A 87 -4.70 -16.69 18.34
N LYS A 88 -4.44 -17.36 19.46
CA LYS A 88 -4.89 -16.89 20.80
C LYS A 88 -4.09 -15.68 21.30
N LYS A 89 -3.08 -15.22 20.55
CA LYS A 89 -2.24 -14.09 20.94
C LYS A 89 -2.96 -12.77 20.63
N ILE A 90 -3.16 -11.98 21.67
CA ILE A 90 -3.71 -10.64 21.60
C ILE A 90 -2.55 -9.65 21.74
N TYR A 91 -2.61 -8.57 20.97
CA TYR A 91 -1.63 -7.50 20.98
C TYR A 91 -2.29 -6.16 21.25
N ILE A 92 -1.66 -5.32 22.06
CA ILE A 92 -1.97 -3.90 22.12
C ILE A 92 -1.15 -3.22 21.02
N ALA A 93 -1.81 -2.57 20.08
CA ALA A 93 -1.18 -1.83 18.99
C ALA A 93 -1.47 -0.34 19.11
N GLY A 94 -0.49 0.50 18.79
CA GLY A 94 -0.69 1.93 18.81
C GLY A 94 0.54 2.71 18.33
N TRP A 95 0.56 3.99 18.69
CA TRP A 95 1.62 4.92 18.33
C TRP A 95 2.23 5.59 19.55
N TYR A 96 3.53 5.85 19.52
CA TYR A 96 4.20 6.64 20.55
C TYR A 96 5.13 7.68 19.93
N GLU A 97 5.36 8.77 20.65
CA GLU A 97 6.32 9.80 20.27
C GLU A 97 7.76 9.30 20.51
N VAL A 98 8.58 9.35 19.45
CA VAL A 98 9.99 8.96 19.55
C VAL A 98 10.84 10.11 20.04
N GLU A 99 11.79 9.82 20.93
CA GLU A 99 12.70 10.84 21.49
C GLU A 99 13.66 11.41 20.44
N ASN A 100 14.04 10.58 19.45
CA ASN A 100 14.93 11.00 18.38
C ASN A 100 14.35 10.59 17.02
N PRO A 101 13.66 11.53 16.32
CA PRO A 101 13.10 11.28 14.99
C PRO A 101 14.15 10.83 13.97
N ALA A 102 15.42 11.22 14.09
CA ALA A 102 16.47 10.81 13.17
C ALA A 102 16.72 9.28 13.19
N LYS A 103 16.51 8.64 14.36
CA LYS A 103 16.58 7.17 14.48
C LYS A 103 15.34 6.46 13.93
N ASN A 104 14.23 7.19 13.76
CA ASN A 104 12.97 6.69 13.22
C ASN A 104 12.71 7.20 11.79
N LYS A 105 13.74 7.22 10.94
CA LYS A 105 13.64 7.66 9.53
C LYS A 105 13.04 9.07 9.36
N GLY A 106 13.25 9.96 10.33
CA GLY A 106 12.71 11.31 10.35
C GLY A 106 11.25 11.41 10.84
N GLN A 107 10.61 10.31 11.22
CA GLN A 107 9.22 10.31 11.68
C GLN A 107 9.14 10.62 13.18
N LYS A 108 8.25 11.55 13.55
CA LYS A 108 7.99 11.94 14.94
C LYS A 108 7.32 10.84 15.78
N TYR A 109 6.58 9.94 15.13
CA TYR A 109 5.82 8.88 15.78
C TYR A 109 6.25 7.51 15.24
N ALA A 110 6.31 6.51 16.11
CA ALA A 110 6.56 5.12 15.75
C ALA A 110 5.36 4.24 16.13
N ARG A 111 5.10 3.21 15.33
CA ARG A 111 4.10 2.17 15.65
C ARG A 111 4.71 1.16 16.59
N PHE A 112 3.94 0.74 17.58
CA PHE A 112 4.31 -0.36 18.47
C PHE A 112 3.26 -1.46 18.49
N ARG A 113 3.68 -2.66 18.87
CA ARG A 113 2.81 -3.78 19.26
C ARG A 113 3.34 -4.42 20.52
N THR A 114 2.44 -4.75 21.43
CA THR A 114 2.78 -5.34 22.72
C THR A 114 1.97 -6.61 22.92
N PRO A 115 2.58 -7.79 23.01
CA PRO A 115 1.84 -9.01 23.33
C PRO A 115 1.25 -8.90 24.73
N VAL A 116 -0.04 -9.22 24.87
CA VAL A 116 -0.74 -9.22 26.15
C VAL A 116 -1.57 -10.49 26.30
N ILE A 117 -1.60 -11.03 27.52
CA ILE A 117 -2.48 -12.12 27.91
C ILE A 117 -3.55 -11.49 28.79
N LEU A 118 -4.74 -11.26 28.21
CA LEU A 118 -5.81 -10.51 28.88
C LEU A 118 -6.27 -11.19 30.16
N GLU A 119 -6.21 -12.53 30.24
CA GLU A 119 -6.62 -13.27 31.43
C GLU A 119 -5.81 -12.87 32.68
N PHE A 120 -4.55 -12.46 32.52
CA PHE A 120 -3.67 -12.08 33.64
C PHE A 120 -3.50 -10.57 33.78
N ALA A 121 -3.52 -9.83 32.66
CA ALA A 121 -3.15 -8.42 32.64
C ALA A 121 -4.34 -7.46 32.70
N LYS A 122 -5.60 -7.94 32.66
CA LYS A 122 -6.79 -7.07 32.54
C LYS A 122 -6.84 -5.95 33.59
N GLU A 123 -6.65 -6.28 34.86
CA GLU A 123 -6.76 -5.30 35.94
C GLU A 123 -5.63 -4.25 35.91
N ASP A 124 -4.38 -4.70 35.75
CA ASP A 124 -3.21 -3.81 35.61
C ASP A 124 -3.27 -2.96 34.33
N LEU A 125 -3.84 -3.51 33.25
CA LEU A 125 -4.06 -2.80 31.99
C LEU A 125 -5.11 -1.70 32.16
N ASP A 126 -6.27 -2.03 32.74
CA ASP A 126 -7.34 -1.07 33.00
C ASP A 126 -6.86 0.07 33.92
N GLU A 127 -6.06 -0.26 34.93
CA GLU A 127 -5.45 0.75 35.80
C GLU A 127 -4.47 1.65 35.04
N THR A 128 -3.61 1.07 34.22
CA THR A 128 -2.63 1.81 33.40
C THR A 128 -3.33 2.76 32.42
N LEU A 129 -4.40 2.30 31.76
CA LEU A 129 -5.18 3.11 30.81
C LEU A 129 -5.91 4.25 31.52
N LYS A 130 -6.54 3.98 32.67
CA LYS A 130 -7.21 5.02 33.48
C LYS A 130 -6.22 6.10 33.95
N LYS A 131 -5.04 5.69 34.44
CA LYS A 131 -3.98 6.62 34.86
C LYS A 131 -3.48 7.50 33.70
N ALA A 132 -3.39 6.92 32.50
CA ALA A 132 -2.95 7.61 31.30
C ALA A 132 -4.07 8.38 30.58
N ASN A 133 -5.33 8.25 31.02
CA ASN A 133 -6.53 8.75 30.34
C ASN A 133 -6.61 8.27 28.88
N LEU A 134 -6.33 6.98 28.67
CA LEU A 134 -6.37 6.32 27.37
C LEU A 134 -7.57 5.38 27.30
N THR A 135 -8.16 5.25 26.12
CA THR A 135 -9.20 4.27 25.81
C THR A 135 -8.79 3.47 24.59
N PHE A 136 -9.21 2.21 24.54
CA PHE A 136 -9.11 1.45 23.31
C PHE A 136 -10.15 1.95 22.31
N TYR A 137 -9.73 2.04 21.06
CA TYR A 137 -10.65 2.19 19.95
C TYR A 137 -11.19 0.79 19.62
N GLU A 138 -12.48 0.56 19.87
CA GLU A 138 -13.18 -0.60 19.36
C GLU A 138 -13.25 -0.44 17.84
N GLN A 139 -12.34 -1.14 17.15
CA GLN A 139 -12.48 -1.33 15.73
C GLN A 139 -13.46 -2.51 15.58
N ASP A 140 -14.71 -2.20 15.22
CA ASP A 140 -15.59 -3.21 14.62
C ASP A 140 -14.80 -3.85 13.48
N THR A 141 -14.52 -5.13 13.66
CA THR A 141 -13.61 -5.93 12.85
C THR A 141 -13.77 -5.64 11.36
N GLU A 142 -12.72 -5.04 10.79
CA GLU A 142 -12.29 -5.08 9.39
C GLU A 142 -13.29 -5.56 8.32
N GLU A 143 -14.21 -4.68 7.87
CA GLU A 143 -14.91 -4.88 6.58
C GLU A 143 -14.37 -3.97 5.48
N ALA A 144 -13.72 -2.84 5.83
CA ALA A 144 -13.23 -1.87 4.86
C ALA A 144 -11.85 -2.20 4.25
N GLU A 145 -11.02 -3.00 4.91
CA GLU A 145 -9.65 -3.26 4.43
C GLU A 145 -9.58 -4.38 3.39
N GLY A 146 -10.55 -5.31 3.40
CA GLY A 146 -10.59 -6.44 2.47
C GLY A 146 -10.70 -5.99 1.01
N TRP A 147 -11.67 -5.12 0.71
CA TRP A 147 -11.92 -4.68 -0.67
C TRP A 147 -10.83 -3.76 -1.22
N MET A 148 -10.21 -2.90 -0.41
CA MET A 148 -9.07 -2.07 -0.84
C MET A 148 -7.81 -2.91 -1.08
N THR A 149 -7.59 -3.95 -0.27
CA THR A 149 -6.49 -4.89 -0.45
C THR A 149 -6.68 -5.73 -1.72
N ILE A 150 -7.89 -6.25 -1.92
CA ILE A 150 -8.30 -6.94 -3.15
C ILE A 150 -8.11 -6.01 -4.36
N LEU A 151 -8.66 -4.80 -4.31
CA LEU A 151 -8.55 -3.84 -5.40
C LEU A 151 -7.09 -3.51 -5.71
N SER A 152 -6.26 -3.23 -4.70
CA SER A 152 -4.83 -2.91 -4.90
C SER A 152 -4.05 -4.08 -5.49
N PHE A 153 -4.40 -5.31 -5.14
CA PHE A 153 -3.79 -6.51 -5.71
C PHE A 153 -4.20 -6.72 -7.17
N TYR A 154 -5.48 -6.51 -7.50
CA TYR A 154 -6.01 -6.75 -8.86
C TYR A 154 -5.89 -5.56 -9.82
N LEU A 155 -5.77 -4.32 -9.33
CA LEU A 155 -5.61 -3.09 -10.12
C LEU A 155 -4.53 -3.21 -11.21
N PRO A 156 -3.29 -3.69 -10.93
CA PRO A 156 -2.28 -3.83 -11.98
C PRO A 156 -2.69 -4.83 -13.07
N PHE A 157 -3.37 -5.92 -12.73
CA PHE A 157 -3.86 -6.89 -13.71
C PHE A 157 -5.01 -6.32 -14.54
N LEU A 158 -5.94 -5.58 -13.91
CA LEU A 158 -7.03 -4.90 -14.61
C LEU A 158 -6.49 -3.83 -15.57
N LEU A 159 -5.49 -3.07 -15.16
CA LEU A 159 -4.79 -2.12 -16.04
C LEU A 159 -4.12 -2.83 -17.21
N LEU A 160 -3.44 -3.95 -16.97
CA LEU A 160 -2.80 -4.74 -18.02
C LEU A 160 -3.84 -5.29 -19.01
N ILE A 161 -4.96 -5.84 -18.54
CA ILE A 161 -6.05 -6.32 -19.38
C ILE A 161 -6.68 -5.18 -20.19
N PHE A 162 -6.92 -4.02 -19.56
CA PHE A 162 -7.44 -2.84 -20.23
C PHE A 162 -6.49 -2.32 -21.31
N LEU A 163 -5.18 -2.31 -21.03
CA LEU A 163 -4.16 -1.92 -21.99
C LEU A 163 -4.03 -2.90 -23.15
N LEU A 164 -4.05 -4.21 -22.87
CA LEU A 164 -4.10 -5.25 -23.90
C LEU A 164 -5.34 -5.10 -24.78
N TYR A 165 -6.51 -4.84 -24.18
CA TYR A 165 -7.73 -4.57 -24.91
C TYR A 165 -7.60 -3.37 -25.85
N LEU A 166 -7.01 -2.26 -25.39
CA LEU A 166 -6.75 -1.10 -26.26
C LEU A 166 -5.76 -1.42 -27.40
N LEU A 167 -4.74 -2.25 -27.13
CA LEU A 167 -3.76 -2.67 -28.12
C LEU A 167 -4.40 -3.53 -29.20
N PHE A 168 -5.15 -4.56 -28.81
CA PHE A 168 -5.89 -5.42 -29.75
C PHE A 168 -6.96 -4.64 -30.51
N ARG A 169 -7.70 -3.75 -29.83
CA ARG A 169 -8.69 -2.90 -30.49
C ARG A 169 -8.06 -1.97 -31.54
N HIS A 170 -6.83 -1.51 -31.33
CA HIS A 170 -6.11 -0.71 -32.32
C HIS A 170 -5.66 -1.52 -33.53
N GLN A 171 -5.40 -2.83 -33.36
CA GLN A 171 -5.02 -3.74 -34.46
C GLN A 171 -6.21 -4.27 -35.27
N ILE A 172 -7.42 -4.26 -34.71
CA ILE A 172 -8.65 -4.73 -35.38
C ILE A 172 -9.27 -3.64 -36.30
N ARG A 173 -8.60 -2.48 -36.47
CA ARG A 173 -9.00 -1.44 -37.43
C ARG A 173 -8.01 -1.30 -38.56
#